data_AF-A0A5N6BR78-F1
#
_entry.id   AF-A0A5N6BR78-F1
#
_cell.length_a   1.000
_cell.length_b   1.000
_cell.length_c   1.000
_cell.angle_alpha   90.00
_cell.angle_beta   90.00
_cell.angle_gamma   90.00
#
_symmetry.space_group_name_H-M   'P 1'
#
loop_
_entity.id
_entity.type
_entity.pdbx_description
1 polymer ?
#
loop_
_entity_poly.entity_id
_entity_poly.type
_entity_poly.pdbx_seq_one_letter_code
_entity_poly.pdbx_strand_id
1 'polypeptide(L)'
;MDLRQLLAGLTAVRDGDFGTRLPEDGDGLLTEIATVFNGMVDQLSLFTSEVTRVAREVGTEGQLGGQAEVPGVSGTWKDLTDSVNAMAGNLTSQVRSIAEVTTAVAKGDLSQKITVDARGEILELKNTVN
;
A
#
# COMPACT_ATOMS: atom_id res chain seq x y z
N MET A 1 -7.71 25.55 -21.36
CA MET A 1 -8.46 24.29 -21.19
C MET A 1 -9.93 24.46 -21.60
N ASP A 2 -10.55 23.45 -22.22
CA ASP A 2 -12.00 23.36 -22.48
C ASP A 2 -12.68 22.15 -21.80
N LEU A 3 -14.01 22.03 -21.92
CA LEU A 3 -14.79 20.91 -21.33
C LEU A 3 -14.49 19.55 -21.95
N ARG A 4 -14.04 19.49 -23.21
CA ARG A 4 -13.68 18.22 -23.86
C ARG A 4 -12.37 17.70 -23.28
N GLN A 5 -11.41 18.58 -23.04
CA GLN A 5 -10.15 18.27 -22.36
C GLN A 5 -10.41 17.81 -20.93
N LEU A 6 -11.29 18.49 -20.18
CA LEU A 6 -11.69 18.05 -18.84
C LEU A 6 -12.30 16.64 -18.85
N LEU A 7 -13.24 16.37 -19.75
CA LEU A 7 -13.85 15.05 -19.88
C LEU A 7 -12.82 13.96 -20.24
N ALA A 8 -11.86 14.28 -21.13
CA ALA A 8 -10.79 13.37 -21.47
C ALA A 8 -9.89 13.06 -20.27
N GLY A 9 -9.51 14.06 -19.47
CA GLY A 9 -8.73 13.87 -18.24
C GLY A 9 -9.47 13.02 -17.21
N LEU A 10 -10.75 13.31 -16.95
CA LEU A 10 -11.59 12.49 -16.06
C LEU A 10 -11.73 11.05 -16.54
N THR A 11 -11.84 10.86 -17.85
CA THR A 11 -11.90 9.53 -18.48
C THR A 11 -10.59 8.77 -18.30
N ALA A 12 -9.45 9.43 -18.52
CA ALA A 12 -8.13 8.84 -18.33
C ALA A 12 -7.91 8.38 -16.88
N VAL A 13 -8.22 9.22 -15.89
CA VAL A 13 -8.11 8.86 -14.46
C VAL A 13 -9.05 7.71 -14.09
N ARG A 14 -10.29 7.73 -14.58
CA ARG A 14 -11.25 6.62 -14.39
C ARG A 14 -10.68 5.30 -14.90
N ASP A 15 -9.97 5.34 -16.01
CA ASP A 15 -9.39 4.16 -16.67
C ASP A 15 -7.99 3.80 -16.09
N GLY A 16 -7.53 4.52 -15.04
CA GLY A 16 -6.31 4.22 -14.28
C GLY A 16 -5.05 4.95 -14.75
N ASP A 17 -5.16 5.89 -15.69
CA ASP A 17 -4.04 6.73 -16.10
C ASP A 17 -3.85 7.91 -15.14
N PHE A 18 -3.03 7.70 -14.10
CA PHE A 18 -2.62 8.74 -13.16
C PHE A 18 -1.42 9.58 -13.65
N GLY A 19 -0.96 9.35 -14.88
CA GLY A 19 0.00 10.21 -15.58
C GLY A 19 -0.65 11.38 -16.32
N THR A 20 -1.97 11.33 -16.52
CA THR A 20 -2.72 12.39 -17.22
C THR A 20 -2.67 13.73 -16.49
N ARG A 21 -2.61 14.83 -17.24
CA ARG A 21 -2.64 16.20 -16.70
C ARG A 21 -3.55 17.07 -17.53
N LEU A 22 -4.32 17.91 -16.86
CA LEU A 22 -5.12 18.95 -17.52
C LEU A 22 -4.28 20.20 -17.76
N PRO A 23 -4.41 20.85 -18.93
CA PRO A 23 -3.80 22.15 -19.17
C PRO A 23 -4.31 23.22 -18.19
N GLU A 24 -3.41 24.06 -17.68
CA GLU A 24 -3.74 25.18 -16.78
C GLU A 24 -3.84 26.53 -17.52
N ASP A 25 -4.02 26.48 -18.84
CA ASP A 25 -4.13 27.64 -19.74
C ASP A 25 -5.60 28.08 -19.96
N GLY A 26 -6.50 27.75 -19.04
CA GLY A 26 -7.90 28.16 -19.08
C GLY A 26 -8.16 29.54 -18.47
N ASP A 27 -9.41 29.98 -18.52
CA ASP A 27 -9.87 31.19 -17.84
C ASP A 27 -10.54 30.84 -16.50
N GLY A 28 -10.15 31.57 -15.45
CA GLY A 28 -10.78 31.54 -14.13
C GLY A 28 -10.98 30.14 -13.56
N LEU A 29 -12.25 29.75 -13.40
CA LEU A 29 -12.66 28.48 -12.80
C LEU A 29 -12.07 27.24 -13.50
N LEU A 30 -11.87 27.28 -14.82
CA LEU A 30 -11.32 26.12 -15.53
C LEU A 30 -9.88 25.85 -15.11
N THR A 31 -9.09 26.89 -14.87
CA THR A 31 -7.72 26.76 -14.36
C THR A 31 -7.72 26.25 -12.92
N GLU A 32 -8.60 26.74 -12.06
CA GLU A 32 -8.74 26.22 -10.69
C GLU A 32 -9.13 24.73 -10.67
N ILE A 33 -10.06 24.31 -11.55
CA ILE A 33 -10.42 22.90 -11.71
C ILE A 33 -9.21 22.08 -12.17
N ALA A 34 -8.44 22.57 -13.15
CA ALA A 34 -7.25 21.88 -13.65
C ALA A 34 -6.22 21.69 -12.53
N THR A 35 -5.96 22.72 -11.71
CA THR A 35 -5.02 22.64 -10.58
C THR A 35 -5.49 21.63 -9.52
N VAL A 36 -6.76 21.67 -9.12
CA VAL A 36 -7.31 20.71 -8.13
C VAL A 36 -7.30 19.29 -8.69
N PHE A 37 -7.66 19.11 -9.95
CA PHE A 37 -7.61 17.82 -10.63
C PHE A 37 -6.18 17.27 -10.68
N ASN A 38 -5.21 18.08 -11.13
CA ASN A 38 -3.81 17.65 -11.23
C ASN A 38 -3.25 17.25 -9.86
N GLY A 39 -3.55 18.03 -8.81
CA GLY A 39 -3.18 17.67 -7.44
C GLY A 39 -3.82 16.38 -6.93
N MET A 40 -5.09 16.12 -7.26
CA MET A 40 -5.75 14.84 -6.96
C MET A 40 -5.08 13.67 -7.70
N VAL A 41 -4.71 13.87 -8.96
CA VAL A 41 -4.01 12.85 -9.77
C VAL A 41 -2.61 12.57 -9.24
N ASP A 42 -1.88 13.59 -8.81
CA ASP A 42 -0.57 13.43 -8.16
C ASP A 42 -0.68 12.57 -6.89
N GLN A 43 -1.69 12.84 -6.05
CA GLN A 43 -1.94 12.07 -4.83
C GLN A 43 -2.28 10.60 -5.13
N LEU A 44 -3.13 10.37 -6.14
CA LEU A 44 -3.48 9.03 -6.62
C LEU A 44 -2.24 8.28 -7.11
N SER A 45 -1.45 8.92 -7.97
CA SER A 45 -0.23 8.33 -8.53
C SER A 45 0.75 7.94 -7.42
N LEU A 46 0.94 8.80 -6.43
CA LEU A 46 1.84 8.53 -5.31
C LEU A 46 1.34 7.36 -4.47
N PHE A 47 0.07 7.36 -4.09
CA PHE A 47 -0.53 6.27 -3.33
C PHE A 47 -0.41 4.93 -4.07
N THR A 48 -0.76 4.89 -5.36
CA THR A 48 -0.66 3.67 -6.17
C THR A 48 0.78 3.18 -6.28
N SER A 49 1.76 4.09 -6.42
CA SER A 49 3.17 3.71 -6.46
C SER A 49 3.63 3.06 -5.15
N GLU A 50 3.23 3.64 -4.00
CA GLU A 50 3.61 3.14 -2.69
C GLU A 50 2.98 1.80 -2.36
N VAL A 51 1.68 1.64 -2.64
CA VAL A 51 1.00 0.35 -2.43
C VAL A 51 1.59 -0.73 -3.32
N THR A 52 1.91 -0.42 -4.58
CA THR A 52 2.55 -1.37 -5.52
C THR A 52 3.94 -1.76 -5.02
N ARG A 53 4.71 -0.80 -4.50
CA ARG A 53 6.03 -1.04 -3.94
C ARG A 53 5.96 -1.97 -2.73
N VAL A 54 5.11 -1.66 -1.74
CA VAL A 54 4.97 -2.48 -0.53
C VAL A 54 4.48 -3.89 -0.86
N ALA A 55 3.50 -4.03 -1.76
CA ALA A 55 3.00 -5.33 -2.18
C ALA A 55 4.10 -6.17 -2.85
N ARG A 56 4.95 -5.54 -3.67
CA ARG A 56 6.10 -6.20 -4.30
C ARG A 56 7.15 -6.60 -3.26
N GLU A 57 7.58 -5.67 -2.40
CA GLU A 57 8.61 -5.91 -1.39
C GLU A 57 8.20 -7.03 -0.43
N VAL A 58 7.04 -6.91 0.21
CA VAL A 58 6.58 -7.85 1.24
C VAL A 58 6.07 -9.14 0.63
N GLY A 59 5.28 -9.05 -0.45
CA GLY A 59 4.57 -10.20 -1.02
C GLY A 59 5.36 -10.99 -2.06
N THR A 60 6.23 -10.35 -2.83
CA THR A 60 6.98 -11.02 -3.94
C THR A 60 8.44 -11.22 -3.60
N GLU A 61 9.10 -10.18 -3.07
CA GLU A 61 10.53 -10.22 -2.79
C GLU A 61 10.85 -10.76 -1.39
N GLY A 62 9.84 -10.93 -0.53
CA GLY A 62 9.99 -11.39 0.85
C GLY A 62 10.75 -10.40 1.74
N GLN A 63 10.86 -9.14 1.33
CA GLN A 63 11.46 -8.06 2.10
C GLN A 63 10.45 -7.58 3.16
N LEU A 64 10.47 -8.24 4.31
CA LEU A 64 9.57 -7.95 5.42
C LEU A 64 9.93 -6.63 6.09
N GLY A 65 8.91 -5.87 6.52
CA GLY A 65 9.06 -4.57 7.20
C GLY A 65 8.83 -3.36 6.29
N GLY A 66 8.59 -3.56 4.99
CA GLY A 66 8.18 -2.48 4.08
C GLY A 66 6.85 -1.87 4.51
N GLN A 67 6.78 -0.53 4.50
CA GLN A 67 5.58 0.24 4.78
C GLN A 67 5.42 1.34 3.72
N ALA A 68 4.18 1.69 3.42
CA ALA A 68 3.79 2.76 2.51
C ALA A 68 3.91 4.08 3.25
N GLU A 69 4.56 5.05 2.62
CA GLU A 69 4.69 6.42 3.11
C GLU A 69 4.12 7.38 2.06
N VAL A 70 2.91 7.89 2.33
CA VAL A 70 2.22 8.81 1.44
C VAL A 70 2.08 10.17 2.14
N PRO A 71 2.92 11.16 1.81
CA PRO A 71 2.86 12.48 2.42
C PRO A 71 1.52 13.19 2.17
N GLY A 72 1.10 14.02 3.13
CA GLY A 72 -0.07 14.90 2.98
C GLY A 72 -1.43 14.21 3.02
N VAL A 73 -1.49 12.88 3.19
CA VAL A 73 -2.76 12.16 3.27
C VAL A 73 -3.50 12.43 4.57
N SER A 74 -4.82 12.60 4.45
CA SER A 74 -5.75 12.74 5.57
C SER A 74 -7.07 12.06 5.22
N GLY A 75 -7.94 11.87 6.22
CA GLY A 75 -9.21 11.18 6.06
C GLY A 75 -9.04 9.78 5.45
N THR A 76 -9.86 9.46 4.47
CA THR A 76 -9.88 8.13 3.82
C THR A 76 -8.53 7.73 3.23
N TRP A 77 -7.73 8.67 2.71
CA TRP A 77 -6.39 8.35 2.20
C TRP A 77 -5.44 7.84 3.28
N LYS A 78 -5.52 8.45 4.46
CA LYS A 78 -4.75 8.01 5.62
C LYS A 78 -5.22 6.64 6.09
N ASP A 79 -6.53 6.44 6.21
CA ASP A 79 -7.10 5.16 6.66
C ASP A 79 -6.69 3.99 5.73
N LEU A 80 -6.65 4.25 4.41
CA LEU A 80 -6.18 3.27 3.43
C LEU A 80 -4.68 2.96 3.58
N THR A 81 -3.86 4.00 3.76
CA THR A 81 -2.41 3.84 3.97
C THR A 81 -2.13 3.06 5.26
N ASP A 82 -2.82 3.41 6.35
CA ASP A 82 -2.70 2.74 7.65
C ASP A 82 -3.16 1.27 7.56
N SER A 83 -4.20 0.98 6.76
CA SER A 83 -4.69 -0.39 6.53
C SER A 83 -3.68 -1.26 5.78
N VAL A 84 -3.04 -0.73 4.73
CA VAL A 84 -1.96 -1.43 3.99
C VAL A 84 -0.78 -1.68 4.93
N ASN A 85 -0.41 -0.69 5.73
CA ASN A 85 0.69 -0.81 6.69
C ASN A 85 0.40 -1.81 7.81
N ALA A 86 -0.84 -1.88 8.30
CA ALA A 86 -1.27 -2.87 9.27
C ALA A 86 -1.17 -4.28 8.70
N MET A 87 -1.62 -4.49 7.44
CA MET A 87 -1.49 -5.78 6.76
C MET A 87 -0.02 -6.20 6.60
N ALA A 88 0.82 -5.31 6.06
CA ALA A 88 2.25 -5.57 5.85
C ALA A 88 2.99 -5.83 7.18
N GLY A 89 2.66 -5.06 8.23
CA GLY A 89 3.23 -5.22 9.57
C GLY A 89 2.83 -6.53 10.24
N ASN A 90 1.56 -6.93 10.11
CA ASN A 90 1.08 -8.22 10.62
C ASN A 90 1.79 -9.39 9.93
N LEU A 91 1.87 -9.39 8.60
CA LEU A 91 2.58 -10.43 7.86
C LEU A 91 4.08 -10.47 8.22
N THR A 92 4.71 -9.31 8.35
CA THR A 92 6.12 -9.20 8.75
C THR A 92 6.37 -9.83 10.11
N SER A 93 5.57 -9.47 11.13
CA SER A 93 5.76 -9.99 12.49
C SER A 93 5.49 -11.50 12.56
N GLN A 94 4.43 -11.96 11.89
CA GLN A 94 4.06 -13.37 11.82
C GLN A 94 5.12 -14.22 11.15
N VAL A 95 5.57 -13.85 9.95
CA VAL A 95 6.55 -14.63 9.18
C VAL A 95 7.92 -14.64 9.87
N ARG A 96 8.38 -13.50 10.44
CA ARG A 96 9.66 -13.47 11.18
C ARG A 96 9.63 -14.38 12.40
N SER A 97 8.55 -14.35 13.18
CA SER A 97 8.43 -15.22 14.36
C SER A 97 8.43 -16.71 13.99
N ILE A 98 7.75 -17.08 12.90
CA ILE A 98 7.79 -18.46 12.38
C ILE A 98 9.22 -18.82 11.94
N ALA A 99 9.90 -17.94 11.21
CA ALA A 99 11.27 -18.18 10.74
C ALA A 99 12.27 -18.38 11.89
N GLU A 100 12.14 -17.60 12.97
CA GLU A 100 12.97 -17.73 14.17
C GLU A 100 12.79 -19.09 14.85
N VAL A 101 11.53 -19.50 15.08
CA VAL A 101 11.22 -20.76 15.77
C VAL A 101 11.59 -21.96 14.90
N THR A 102 11.28 -21.94 13.60
CA THR A 102 11.67 -23.01 12.67
C THR A 102 13.19 -23.14 12.57
N THR A 103 13.94 -22.04 12.65
CA THR A 103 15.41 -22.06 12.73
C THR A 103 15.91 -22.72 14.02
N ALA A 104 15.27 -22.45 15.17
CA ALA A 104 15.61 -23.07 16.45
C ALA A 104 15.35 -24.59 16.42
N VAL A 105 14.20 -25.00 15.89
CA VAL A 105 13.84 -26.41 15.67
C VAL A 105 14.87 -27.11 14.78
N ALA A 106 15.29 -26.48 13.69
CA ALA A 106 16.33 -27.02 12.79
C ALA A 106 17.70 -27.19 13.48
N LYS A 107 17.97 -26.41 14.55
CA LYS A 107 19.17 -26.53 15.39
C LYS A 107 18.98 -27.50 16.57
N GLY A 108 17.80 -28.13 16.69
CA GLY A 108 17.47 -29.09 17.75
C GLY A 108 16.86 -28.47 19.01
N ASP A 109 16.57 -27.17 19.04
CA ASP A 109 15.87 -26.52 20.15
C ASP A 109 14.36 -26.51 19.91
N LEU A 110 13.67 -27.48 20.51
CA LEU A 110 12.21 -27.62 20.48
C LEU A 110 11.51 -26.83 21.60
N SER A 111 12.24 -26.06 22.41
CA SER A 111 11.66 -25.29 23.51
C SER A 111 11.11 -23.93 23.05
N GLN A 112 11.54 -23.43 21.89
CA GLN A 112 11.06 -22.18 21.33
C GLN A 112 9.63 -22.31 20.83
N LYS A 113 8.84 -21.23 20.99
CA LYS A 113 7.45 -21.16 20.54
C LYS A 113 7.17 -19.85 19.84
N ILE A 114 6.31 -19.91 18.84
CA ILE A 114 5.74 -18.72 18.20
C ILE A 114 4.79 -18.08 19.20
N THR A 115 5.07 -16.86 19.62
CA THR A 115 4.25 -16.13 20.61
C THR A 115 3.37 -15.05 20.00
N VAL A 116 3.68 -14.58 18.79
CA VAL A 116 2.94 -13.50 18.12
C VAL A 116 1.48 -13.88 17.86
N ASP A 117 0.61 -12.88 17.85
CA ASP A 117 -0.80 -13.06 17.55
C ASP A 117 -1.01 -13.45 16.09
N ALA A 118 -1.85 -14.47 15.90
CA ALA A 118 -2.18 -15.02 14.59
C ALA A 118 -3.67 -15.38 14.55
N ARG A 119 -4.24 -15.35 13.35
CA ARG A 119 -5.62 -15.76 13.05
C ARG A 119 -5.65 -16.51 11.71
N GLY A 120 -6.73 -17.25 11.46
CA GLY A 120 -6.90 -18.00 10.22
C GLY A 120 -5.76 -18.99 9.95
N GLU A 121 -5.33 -19.08 8.69
CA GLU A 121 -4.29 -20.02 8.25
C GLU A 121 -2.95 -19.84 8.98
N ILE A 122 -2.60 -18.60 9.37
CA ILE A 122 -1.36 -18.34 10.12
C ILE A 122 -1.45 -18.90 11.55
N LEU A 123 -2.65 -18.93 12.16
CA LEU A 123 -2.83 -19.55 13.47
C LEU A 123 -2.71 -21.08 13.39
N GLU A 124 -3.24 -21.69 12.34
CA GLU A 124 -3.09 -23.13 12.10
C GLU A 124 -1.61 -23.50 11.92
N LEU A 125 -0.86 -22.68 11.17
CA LEU A 125 0.58 -22.84 11.02
C LEU A 125 1.32 -22.70 12.36
N LYS A 126 1.00 -21.66 13.15
CA LYS A 126 1.54 -21.45 14.50
C LYS A 126 1.33 -22.67 15.40
N ASN A 127 0.11 -23.23 15.40
CA ASN A 127 -0.23 -24.39 16.23
C ASN A 127 0.45 -25.68 15.76
N THR A 128 0.76 -25.78 14.46
CA THR A 128 1.47 -26.94 13.91
C THR A 128 2.95 -26.94 14.27
N VAL A 129 3.56 -25.75 14.34
CA VAL A 129 4.99 -25.59 14.68
C VAL A 129 5.25 -25.71 16.19
N ASN A 130 4.31 -25.25 17.03
CA ASN A 130 4.41 -25.25 18.49
C ASN A 130 4.08 -26.61 19.14
#